data_AF-A0A511V4R0-F1
#
_entry.id   AF-A0A511V4R0-F1
#
_cell.length_a   1.000
_cell.length_b   1.000
_cell.length_c   1.000
_cell.angle_alpha   90.00
_cell.angle_beta   90.00
_cell.angle_gamma   90.00
#
_symmetry.space_group_name_H-M   'P 1'
#
loop_
_entity.id
_entity.type
_entity.pdbx_description
1 polymer ?
#
loop_
_entity_poly.entity_id
_entity_poly.type
_entity_poly.pdbx_seq_one_letter_code
_entity_poly.pdbx_strand_id
1 'polypeptide(L)' 'MEVSRISSKGQVTIPKAIRNRLHLDDGDHVAFIVENGKVFITKASVVALQDNEESISEDKQ' A
#
# COMPACT_ATOMS: atom_id res chain seq x y z
N MET A 1 -7.58 14.14 -10.81
CA MET A 1 -8.21 13.02 -10.09
C MET A 1 -8.55 11.97 -11.13
N GLU A 2 -7.87 10.82 -11.12
CA GLU A 2 -8.23 9.69 -11.98
C GLU A 2 -9.25 8.81 -11.25
N VAL A 3 -10.28 8.35 -11.95
CA VAL A 3 -11.35 7.51 -11.41
C VAL A 3 -11.34 6.18 -12.14
N SER A 4 -11.21 5.09 -11.39
CA SER A 4 -11.31 3.72 -11.92
C SER A 4 -12.64 3.10 -11.51
N ARG A 5 -13.26 2.34 -12.42
CA ARG A 5 -14.44 1.52 -12.11
C ARG A 5 -14.01 0.21 -11.43
N ILE A 6 -14.83 -0.25 -10.50
CA ILE A 6 -14.70 -1.60 -9.92
C ILE A 6 -15.31 -2.62 -10.88
N SER A 7 -14.57 -3.68 -11.20
CA SER A 7 -15.06 -4.77 -12.05
C SER A 7 -16.16 -5.57 -11.35
N SER A 8 -16.90 -6.41 -12.09
CA SER A 8 -17.91 -7.29 -11.50
C SER A 8 -17.35 -8.29 -10.47
N LYS A 9 -16.04 -8.51 -10.48
CA LYS A 9 -15.32 -9.37 -9.54
C LYS A 9 -14.73 -8.60 -8.35
N GLY A 10 -15.07 -7.32 -8.19
CA GLY A 10 -14.56 -6.49 -7.10
C GLY A 10 -13.11 -6.01 -7.28
N GLN A 11 -12.52 -6.16 -8.46
CA GLN A 11 -11.16 -5.71 -8.73
C GLN A 11 -11.14 -4.25 -9.19
N VAL A 12 -10.15 -3.48 -8.77
CA VAL A 12 -9.87 -2.13 -9.27
C VAL A 12 -8.49 -2.09 -9.90
N THR A 13 -8.37 -1.41 -11.04
CA THR A 13 -7.09 -1.23 -11.72
C THR A 13 -6.39 0.02 -11.21
N ILE A 14 -5.12 -0.12 -10.81
CA ILE A 14 -4.24 0.99 -10.52
C ILE A 14 -3.70 1.53 -11.85
N PRO A 15 -4.00 2.78 -12.25
CA PRO A 15 -3.53 3.35 -13.51
C PRO A 15 -2.00 3.37 -13.60
N LYS A 16 -1.46 3.29 -14.82
CA LYS A 16 -0.01 3.19 -15.07
C LYS A 16 0.77 4.34 -14.41
N ALA A 17 0.23 5.55 -14.45
CA ALA A 17 0.87 6.72 -13.83
C ALA A 17 1.03 6.55 -12.30
N ILE A 18 0.07 5.93 -11.63
CA ILE A 18 0.12 5.68 -10.19
C ILE A 18 1.05 4.51 -9.86
N ARG A 19 1.01 3.42 -10.64
CA ARG A 19 1.96 2.29 -10.46
C ARG A 19 3.41 2.74 -10.54
N ASN A 20 3.72 3.59 -11.53
CA ASN A 20 5.07 4.13 -11.69
C ASN A 20 5.52 4.98 -10.49
N ARG A 21 4.60 5.75 -9.88
CA ARG A 21 4.90 6.56 -8.69
C ARG A 21 5.10 5.72 -7.43
N LEU A 22 4.39 4.59 -7.34
CA LEU A 22 4.50 3.64 -6.23
C LEU A 22 5.58 2.57 -6.46
N HIS A 23 6.26 2.60 -7.61
CA HIS A 23 7.23 1.59 -8.03
C HIS A 23 6.67 0.15 -7.90
N LEU A 24 5.46 -0.03 -8.45
CA LEU A 24 4.76 -1.31 -8.49
C LEU A 24 4.94 -1.99 -9.84
N ASP A 25 5.47 -3.20 -9.79
CA ASP A 25 5.62 -4.12 -10.91
C ASP A 25 4.70 -5.34 -10.77
N ASP A 26 4.58 -6.14 -11.82
CA ASP A 26 3.78 -7.36 -11.80
C ASP A 26 4.33 -8.34 -10.77
N GLY A 27 3.47 -8.82 -9.86
CA GLY A 27 3.85 -9.70 -8.75
C GLY A 27 4.17 -8.97 -7.44
N ASP A 28 4.25 -7.64 -7.46
CA ASP A 28 4.37 -6.87 -6.22
C ASP A 28 3.08 -6.94 -5.38
N HIS A 29 3.28 -6.89 -4.06
CA HIS A 29 2.19 -6.82 -3.09
C HIS A 29 2.00 -5.38 -2.63
N VAL A 30 0.74 -4.99 -2.43
CA VAL A 30 0.36 -3.69 -1.86
C VAL A 30 -0.28 -3.89 -0.49
N ALA A 31 -0.03 -2.94 0.41
CA ALA A 31 -0.69 -2.84 1.69
C ALA A 31 -1.81 -1.80 1.64
N PHE A 32 -2.89 -2.06 2.36
CA PHE A 32 -4.03 -1.16 2.51
C PHE A 32 -4.08 -0.66 3.94
N ILE A 33 -3.97 0.65 4.12
CA ILE A 33 -3.96 1.30 5.43
C ILE A 33 -5.22 2.15 5.55
N VAL A 34 -5.97 1.98 6.63
CA VAL A 34 -7.23 2.71 6.87
C VAL A 34 -7.04 3.70 8.01
N GLU A 35 -7.06 4.99 7.69
CA GLU A 35 -6.87 6.06 8.66
C GLU A 35 -7.87 7.19 8.40
N ASN A 36 -8.54 7.66 9.46
CA ASN A 36 -9.45 8.82 9.39
C ASN A 36 -10.52 8.69 8.29
N GLY A 37 -11.04 7.49 8.07
CA GLY A 37 -12.03 7.21 7.03
C GLY A 37 -11.49 7.24 5.59
N LYS A 38 -10.16 7.33 5.42
CA LYS A 38 -9.47 7.25 4.13
C LYS A 38 -8.72 5.93 4.02
N VAL A 39 -8.58 5.44 2.80
CA VAL A 39 -7.78 4.25 2.48
C VAL A 39 -6.55 4.70 1.72
N PHE A 40 -5.37 4.36 2.23
CA PHE A 40 -4.08 4.57 1.60
C PHE A 40 -3.56 3.24 1.06
N ILE A 41 -2.92 3.28 -0.11
CA ILE A 41 -2.30 2.12 -0.75
C ILE A 41 -0.83 2.42 -0.88
N THR A 42 0.01 1.48 -0.42
CA THR A 42 1.47 1.58 -0.51
C THR A 42 2.05 0.21 -0.86
N LYS A 43 3.33 0.18 -1.25
CA LYS A 43 4.04 -1.08 -1.49
C LYS A 43 4.24 -1.81 -0.16
N ALA A 44 3.88 -3.09 -0.09
CA ALA A 44 3.90 -3.85 1.16
C ALA A 44 5.30 -3.96 1.79
N SER A 45 6.36 -3.96 0.97
CA SER A 45 7.74 -3.98 1.46
C SER A 45 8.12 -2.74 2.27
N VAL A 46 7.48 -1.59 2.03
CA VAL A 46 7.76 -0.36 2.78
C VAL A 46 7.15 -0.44 4.17
N VAL A 47 5.94 -0.99 4.29
CA VAL A 47 5.25 -1.16 5.58
C VAL A 47 6.02 -2.12 6.49
N ALA A 48 6.51 -3.23 5.93
CA ALA A 48 7.31 -4.20 6.68
C ALA A 48 8.59 -3.59 7.29
N LEU A 49 9.15 -2.54 6.70
CA LEU A 49 10.31 -1.83 7.27
C LEU A 49 9.90 -0.95 8.46
N GLN A 50 8.73 -0.30 8.38
CA GLN A 50 8.22 0.57 9.45
C GLN A 50 7.81 -0.24 10.69
N ASP A 51 7.16 -1.40 10.51
CA ASP A 51 6.79 -2.28 11.63
C ASP A 51 8.02 -2.86 12.35
N ASN A 52 9.14 -3.03 11.64
CA ASN A 52 10.41 -3.50 12.22
C ASN A 52 11.17 -2.40 12.99
N GLU A 53 10.94 -1.12 12.70
CA GLU A 53 11.59 -0.02 13.42
C GLU A 53 10.90 0.29 14.76
N GLU A 54 9.58 0.09 14.87
CA GLU A 54 8.85 0.26 16.14
C GLU A 54 9.18 -0.85 17.15
N SER A 55 9.40 -2.08 16.68
CA SER A 55 9.71 -3.25 17.53
C SER A 55 11.14 -3.31 18.08
N ILE A 56 12.06 -2.46 17.63
CA ILE A 56 13.44 -2.38 18.16
C ILE A 56 13.55 -1.39 19.34
N SER A 57 12.47 -0.71 19.71
CA SER A 57 12.48 0.32 20.77
C SER A 57 12.06 -0.16 22.17
N GLU A 58 11.58 -1.40 22.32
CA GLU A 58 11.11 -1.92 23.62
C GLU A 58 12.10 -2.84 24.37
N ASP A 59 13.21 -3.28 23.77
CA ASP A 59 14.21 -4.15 24.44
C ASP A 59 15.36 -3.37 25.12
N LYS A 60 15.03 -2.33 25.89
CA LYS A 60 15.94 -1.73 26.89
C LYS A 60 15.23 -1.43 28.21
N GLN A 61 14.89 -2.48 28.95
CA GLN A 61 14.78 -2.44 30.42
C GLN A 61 15.50 -3.64 31.04
#